data_AF-A0A967X025-F1
#
_entry.id   AF-A0A967X025-F1
#
_cell.length_a   1.000
_cell.length_b   1.000
_cell.length_c   1.000
_cell.angle_alpha   90.00
_cell.angle_beta   90.00
_cell.angle_gamma   90.00
#
_symmetry.space_group_name_H-M   'P 1'
#
loop_
_entity.id
_entity.type
_entity.pdbx_description
1 polymer ?
#
loop_
_entity_poly.entity_id
_entity_poly.type
_entity_poly.pdbx_seq_one_letter_code
_entity_poly.pdbx_strand_id
1 'polypeptide(L)'
;LSQVGLLAALVAVLGGLALLAFYPQGRVWGWLLFGTGVIGVLAFFGFQGRQVQRTRYRRQSWRARDTAVALASIVSLAVVIAVRLARPETLIYSPYPPNSLLPSFDPLAGAALLLLIVPAIVAPREAGQSASGAKPGAQDLEHAA
;
A
#
# COMPACT_ATOMS: atom_id res chain seq x y z
N LEU A 1 24.46 4.92 9.58
CA LEU A 1 24.70 5.61 8.28
C LEU A 1 23.57 5.37 7.29
N SER A 2 23.18 4.11 7.06
CA SER A 2 22.07 3.72 6.18
C SER A 2 20.73 4.42 6.51
N GLN A 3 20.28 4.36 7.76
CA GLN A 3 19.02 4.97 8.20
C GLN A 3 18.97 6.50 8.01
N VAL A 4 20.10 7.18 8.18
CA VAL A 4 20.20 8.65 8.05
C VAL A 4 20.02 9.08 6.60
N GLY A 5 20.60 8.33 5.65
CA GLY A 5 20.41 8.60 4.21
C GLY A 5 18.95 8.42 3.77
N LEU A 6 18.29 7.38 4.27
CA LEU A 6 16.87 7.14 4.00
C LEU A 6 15.98 8.23 4.62
N LEU A 7 16.25 8.62 5.87
CA LEU A 7 15.55 9.71 6.54
C LEU A 7 15.72 11.04 5.78
N ALA A 8 16.94 11.36 5.35
CA ALA A 8 17.20 12.57 4.57
C ALA A 8 16.43 12.56 3.23
N ALA A 9 16.38 11.42 2.54
CA ALA A 9 15.63 11.27 1.30
C ALA A 9 14.11 11.42 1.52
N LEU A 10 13.57 10.82 2.59
CA LEU A 10 12.17 10.99 3.01
C LEU A 10 11.82 12.44 3.34
N VAL A 11 12.70 13.12 4.10
CA VAL A 11 12.53 14.53 4.44
C VAL A 11 12.55 15.39 3.17
N ALA A 12 13.41 15.09 2.19
CA ALA A 12 13.43 15.79 0.91
C ALA A 12 12.14 15.58 0.10
N VAL A 13 11.59 14.35 0.06
CA VAL A 13 10.29 14.06 -0.58
C VAL A 13 9.15 14.83 0.08
N LEU A 14 9.07 14.78 1.41
CA LEU A 14 8.03 15.45 2.18
C LEU A 14 8.15 16.97 2.08
N GLY A 15 9.36 17.51 2.20
CA GLY A 15 9.64 18.93 2.04
C GLY A 15 9.31 19.44 0.63
N GLY A 16 9.66 18.67 -0.40
CA GLY A 16 9.31 18.99 -1.80
C GLY A 16 7.79 19.03 -2.02
N LEU A 17 7.06 18.02 -1.51
CA LEU A 17 5.60 17.99 -1.58
C LEU A 17 4.95 19.14 -0.79
N ALA A 18 5.46 19.47 0.40
CA ALA A 18 4.98 20.60 1.18
C ALA A 18 5.19 21.94 0.44
N LEU A 19 6.34 22.14 -0.18
CA LEU A 19 6.61 23.33 -1.01
C LEU A 19 5.66 23.42 -2.21
N LEU A 20 5.42 22.31 -2.90
CA LEU A 20 4.45 22.20 -3.99
C LEU A 20 3.01 22.52 -3.53
N ALA A 21 2.66 22.17 -2.29
CA ALA A 21 1.33 22.37 -1.73
C ALA A 21 1.09 23.80 -1.20
N PHE A 22 2.06 24.39 -0.51
CA PHE A 22 1.89 25.68 0.19
C PHE A 22 2.42 26.88 -0.60
N TYR A 23 3.37 26.70 -1.53
CA TYR A 23 4.03 27.81 -2.23
C TYR A 23 3.93 27.66 -3.76
N PRO A 24 2.86 28.18 -4.40
CA PRO A 24 2.67 28.07 -5.84
C PRO A 24 3.77 28.75 -6.66
N GLN A 25 4.42 29.77 -6.10
CA GLN A 25 5.52 30.51 -6.73
C GLN A 25 6.86 29.73 -6.73
N GLY A 26 7.02 28.76 -5.82
CA GLY A 26 8.20 27.91 -5.66
C GLY A 26 8.08 26.54 -6.34
N ARG A 27 7.12 26.36 -7.23
CA ARG A 27 6.75 25.04 -7.79
C ARG A 27 7.89 24.29 -8.46
N VAL A 28 8.83 24.99 -9.12
CA VAL A 28 10.02 24.39 -9.73
C VAL A 28 10.95 23.80 -8.66
N TRP A 29 11.17 24.53 -7.56
CA TRP A 29 11.98 24.05 -6.44
C TRP A 29 11.32 22.86 -5.73
N GLY A 30 10.00 22.87 -5.57
CA GLY A 30 9.25 21.73 -5.04
C GLY A 30 9.43 20.47 -5.89
N TRP A 31 9.36 20.58 -7.22
CA TRP A 31 9.61 19.45 -8.13
C TRP A 31 11.05 18.94 -8.06
N LEU A 32 12.04 19.83 -7.98
CA LEU A 32 13.46 19.45 -7.84
C LEU A 32 13.72 18.71 -6.52
N LEU A 33 13.19 19.22 -5.40
CA LEU A 33 13.30 18.59 -4.08
C LEU A 33 12.59 17.23 -4.03
N PHE A 34 11.39 17.16 -4.60
CA PHE A 34 10.67 15.90 -4.71
C PHE A 34 11.43 14.88 -5.57
N GLY A 35 11.89 15.29 -6.75
CA GLY A 35 12.63 14.43 -7.68
C GLY A 35 13.93 13.90 -7.08
N THR A 36 14.70 14.77 -6.42
CA THR A 36 15.95 14.38 -5.73
C THR A 36 15.68 13.44 -4.56
N GLY A 37 14.62 13.67 -3.78
CA GLY A 37 14.19 12.75 -2.72
C GLY A 37 13.82 11.36 -3.26
N VAL A 38 13.01 11.28 -4.33
CA VAL A 38 12.62 10.02 -4.97
C VAL A 38 13.83 9.27 -5.50
N ILE A 39 14.73 9.96 -6.21
CA ILE A 39 15.98 9.37 -6.72
C ILE A 39 16.84 8.85 -5.56
N GLY A 40 16.94 9.62 -4.47
CA GLY A 40 17.68 9.22 -3.26
C GLY A 40 17.14 7.94 -2.63
N VAL A 41 15.81 7.83 -2.49
CA VAL A 41 15.16 6.61 -2.00
C VAL A 41 15.44 5.43 -2.93
N LEU A 42 15.23 5.58 -4.23
CA LEU A 42 15.43 4.50 -5.21
C LEU A 42 16.89 4.02 -5.24
N ALA A 43 17.84 4.96 -5.25
CA ALA A 43 19.26 4.65 -5.19
C ALA A 43 19.58 3.87 -3.91
N PHE A 44 19.07 4.33 -2.78
CA PHE A 44 19.30 3.67 -1.49
C PHE A 44 18.74 2.25 -1.44
N PHE A 45 17.53 2.03 -1.94
CA PHE A 45 16.94 0.68 -2.10
C PHE A 45 17.80 -0.19 -3.02
N GLY A 46 18.30 0.35 -4.13
CA GLY A 46 19.19 -0.37 -5.04
C GLY A 46 20.51 -0.77 -4.39
N PHE A 47 21.13 0.13 -3.63
CA PHE A 47 22.37 -0.15 -2.91
C PHE A 47 22.17 -1.14 -1.75
N GLN A 48 21.09 -1.00 -0.97
CA GLN A 48 20.78 -1.95 0.09
C GLN A 48 20.42 -3.33 -0.46
N GLY A 49 19.65 -3.40 -1.54
CA GLY A 49 19.27 -4.66 -2.18
C GLY A 49 20.46 -5.47 -2.68
N ARG A 50 21.59 -4.82 -3.00
CA ARG A 50 22.84 -5.49 -3.40
C ARG A 50 23.65 -6.03 -2.22
N GLN A 51 23.45 -5.52 -1.01
CA GLN A 51 24.18 -5.95 0.19
C GLN A 51 23.46 -7.04 0.98
N VAL A 52 22.24 -7.42 0.59
CA VAL A 52 21.54 -8.56 1.19
C VAL A 52 22.17 -9.85 0.65
N GLN A 53 22.89 -10.56 1.53
CA GLN A 53 23.34 -11.94 1.33
C GLN A 53 22.20 -12.76 0.72
N ARG A 54 22.44 -13.38 -0.43
CA ARG A 54 21.48 -14.22 -1.18
C ARG A 54 20.88 -15.28 -0.26
N THR A 55 19.81 -14.95 0.43
CA THR A 55 18.92 -15.93 1.05
C THR A 55 18.28 -16.64 -0.13
N ARG A 56 18.47 -17.95 -0.25
CA ARG A 56 17.87 -18.77 -1.31
C ARG A 56 16.36 -18.50 -1.34
N TYR A 57 15.95 -17.65 -2.26
CA TYR A 57 14.57 -17.26 -2.45
C TYR A 57 13.83 -18.51 -2.93
N ARG A 58 12.90 -19.03 -2.12
CA ARG A 58 11.89 -19.94 -2.65
C ARG A 58 11.19 -19.16 -3.77
N ARG A 59 11.22 -19.67 -4.99
CA ARG A 59 10.53 -19.06 -6.13
C ARG A 59 9.05 -18.92 -5.76
N GLN A 60 8.66 -17.71 -5.36
CA GLN A 60 7.27 -17.33 -5.29
C GLN A 60 6.83 -17.13 -6.73
N SER A 61 6.33 -18.21 -7.34
CA SER A 61 5.75 -18.14 -8.67
C SER A 61 4.54 -17.23 -8.59
N TRP A 62 4.50 -16.25 -9.49
CA TRP A 62 3.34 -15.38 -9.66
C TRP A 62 2.11 -16.26 -9.93
N ARG A 63 1.19 -16.32 -8.97
CA ARG A 63 -0.02 -17.14 -9.13
C ARG A 63 -1.06 -16.33 -9.90
N ALA A 64 -1.96 -17.01 -10.61
CA ALA A 64 -3.09 -16.35 -11.29
C ALA A 64 -3.98 -15.53 -10.34
N ARG A 65 -3.90 -15.79 -9.04
CA ARG A 65 -4.52 -15.00 -7.97
C ARG A 65 -3.85 -13.62 -7.83
N ASP A 66 -2.53 -13.57 -7.92
CA ASP A 66 -1.76 -12.33 -7.80
C ASP A 66 -2.00 -11.43 -9.01
N THR A 67 -2.18 -12.00 -10.22
CA THR A 67 -2.60 -11.22 -11.40
C THR A 67 -4.02 -10.66 -11.23
N ALA A 68 -4.96 -11.44 -10.69
CA ALA A 68 -6.33 -10.98 -10.47
C ALA A 68 -6.40 -9.82 -9.46
N VAL A 69 -5.64 -9.90 -8.36
CA VAL A 69 -5.54 -8.83 -7.36
C VAL A 69 -4.88 -7.59 -7.96
N ALA A 70 -3.79 -7.75 -8.71
CA ALA A 70 -3.11 -6.65 -9.38
C ALA A 70 -4.04 -5.95 -10.40
N LEU A 71 -4.75 -6.72 -11.23
CA LEU A 71 -5.68 -6.19 -12.22
C LEU A 71 -6.87 -5.48 -11.55
N ALA A 72 -7.46 -6.08 -10.52
CA ALA A 72 -8.54 -5.45 -9.75
C ALA A 72 -8.09 -4.12 -9.13
N SER A 73 -6.86 -4.06 -8.63
CA SER A 73 -6.28 -2.83 -8.05
C SER A 73 -6.05 -1.75 -9.12
N ILE A 74 -5.52 -2.13 -10.29
CA ILE A 74 -5.32 -1.22 -11.42
C ILE A 74 -6.66 -0.69 -11.93
N VAL A 75 -7.66 -1.55 -12.09
CA VAL A 75 -9.01 -1.16 -12.53
C VAL A 75 -9.64 -0.22 -11.51
N SER A 76 -9.55 -0.52 -10.21
CA SER A 76 -10.08 0.34 -9.15
C SER A 76 -9.43 1.73 -9.20
N LEU A 77 -8.09 1.78 -9.33
CA LEU A 77 -7.35 3.04 -9.43
C LEU A 77 -7.75 3.83 -10.69
N ALA A 78 -7.85 3.15 -11.84
CA ALA A 78 -8.23 3.78 -13.10
C ALA A 78 -9.65 4.38 -13.04
N VAL A 79 -10.61 3.67 -12.44
CA VAL A 79 -11.99 4.17 -12.28
C VAL A 79 -12.02 5.37 -11.33
N VAL A 80 -11.29 5.33 -10.21
CA VAL A 80 -11.21 6.48 -9.28
C VAL A 80 -10.60 7.71 -9.96
N ILE A 81 -9.53 7.52 -10.73
CA ILE A 81 -8.93 8.61 -11.51
C ILE A 81 -9.93 9.14 -12.56
N ALA A 82 -10.59 8.26 -13.31
CA ALA A 82 -11.58 8.65 -14.31
C ALA A 82 -12.75 9.44 -13.71
N VAL A 83 -13.29 9.00 -12.57
CA VAL A 83 -14.34 9.72 -11.83
C VAL A 83 -13.81 11.08 -11.35
N ARG A 84 -12.59 11.13 -10.81
CA ARG A 84 -11.96 12.38 -10.37
C ARG A 84 -11.78 13.40 -11.50
N LEU A 85 -11.45 12.95 -12.71
CA LEU A 85 -11.31 13.80 -13.89
C LEU A 85 -12.67 14.21 -14.47
N ALA A 86 -13.66 13.32 -14.48
CA ALA A 86 -14.98 13.57 -15.06
C ALA A 86 -15.86 14.44 -14.16
N ARG A 87 -15.73 14.32 -12.83
CA ARG A 87 -16.51 15.07 -11.83
C ARG A 87 -15.61 15.48 -10.68
N PRO A 88 -14.82 16.55 -10.82
CA PRO A 88 -13.91 16.98 -9.77
C PRO A 88 -14.63 17.40 -8.48
N GLU A 89 -15.90 17.80 -8.57
CA GLU A 89 -16.74 18.23 -7.45
C GLU A 89 -17.18 17.11 -6.50
N THR A 90 -17.24 15.83 -6.93
CA THR A 90 -17.69 14.72 -6.06
C THR A 90 -16.65 14.31 -5.02
N LEU A 91 -15.37 14.65 -5.23
CA LEU A 91 -14.27 14.35 -4.31
C LEU A 91 -13.85 15.53 -3.42
N ILE A 92 -14.53 16.67 -3.51
CA ILE A 92 -14.25 17.85 -2.70
C ILE A 92 -15.33 17.97 -1.62
N TYR A 93 -14.98 17.59 -0.39
CA TYR A 93 -15.85 17.79 0.76
C TYR A 93 -15.53 19.14 1.41
N SER A 94 -16.51 20.06 1.42
CA SER A 94 -16.43 21.31 2.18
C SER A 94 -17.59 21.34 3.19
N PRO A 95 -17.31 21.20 4.50
CA PRO A 95 -18.34 21.12 5.54
C PRO A 95 -18.97 22.47 5.92
N TYR A 96 -18.57 23.57 5.26
CA TYR A 96 -19.07 24.91 5.59
C TYR A 96 -20.29 25.29 4.72
N PRO A 97 -21.32 25.94 5.30
CA PRO A 97 -22.44 26.49 4.53
C PRO A 97 -21.91 27.41 3.43
N PRO A 98 -22.40 27.33 2.17
CA PRO A 98 -23.71 26.82 1.72
C PRO A 98 -23.73 25.36 1.22
N ASN A 99 -22.68 24.57 1.42
CA ASN A 99 -22.60 23.21 0.86
C ASN A 99 -23.34 22.16 1.71
N SER A 100 -23.91 21.15 1.04
CA SER A 100 -24.59 20.02 1.68
C SER A 100 -23.64 19.24 2.59
N LEU A 101 -24.10 18.91 3.80
CA LEU A 101 -23.37 18.10 4.80
C LEU A 101 -23.08 16.67 4.30
N LEU A 102 -23.89 16.18 3.37
CA LEU A 102 -23.69 14.89 2.73
C LEU A 102 -23.10 15.12 1.34
N PRO A 103 -21.85 14.65 1.07
CA PRO A 103 -21.29 14.72 -0.27
C PRO A 103 -22.09 13.83 -1.22
N SER A 104 -22.18 14.23 -2.48
CA SER A 104 -22.78 13.42 -3.53
C SER A 104 -21.97 12.13 -3.72
N PHE A 105 -22.57 10.98 -3.44
CA PHE A 105 -21.95 9.68 -3.65
C PHE A 105 -22.06 9.27 -5.12
N ASP A 106 -20.93 8.91 -5.74
CA ASP A 106 -20.89 8.35 -7.08
C ASP A 106 -20.94 6.80 -7.00
N PRO A 107 -22.01 6.15 -7.50
CA PRO A 107 -22.13 4.69 -7.47
C PRO A 107 -21.00 3.97 -8.22
N LEU A 108 -20.41 4.58 -9.26
CA LEU A 108 -19.29 3.99 -10.00
C LEU A 108 -18.02 3.95 -9.16
N ALA A 109 -17.74 5.01 -8.39
CA ALA A 109 -16.63 5.02 -7.45
C ALA A 109 -16.84 3.99 -6.33
N GLY A 110 -18.08 3.87 -5.84
CA GLY A 110 -18.45 2.81 -4.90
C GLY A 110 -18.21 1.40 -5.45
N ALA A 111 -18.63 1.14 -6.69
CA ALA A 111 -18.40 -0.14 -7.35
C ALA A 111 -16.90 -0.43 -7.58
N ALA A 112 -16.12 0.60 -7.90
CA ALA A 112 -14.66 0.49 -7.98
C ALA A 112 -14.04 0.13 -6.63
N LEU A 113 -14.51 0.72 -5.53
CA LEU A 113 -14.03 0.37 -4.19
C LEU A 113 -14.42 -1.05 -3.78
N LEU A 114 -15.55 -1.58 -4.28
CA LEU A 114 -15.92 -2.98 -4.04
C LEU A 114 -14.93 -3.97 -4.69
N LEU A 115 -14.24 -3.60 -5.77
CA LEU A 115 -13.19 -4.45 -6.36
C LEU A 115 -11.99 -4.63 -5.41
N LEU A 116 -11.80 -3.76 -4.40
CA LEU A 116 -10.79 -3.95 -3.36
C LEU A 116 -11.12 -5.09 -2.39
N ILE A 117 -12.32 -5.67 -2.42
CA ILE A 117 -12.68 -6.85 -1.61
C ILE A 117 -12.07 -8.14 -2.19
N VAL A 118 -11.64 -8.14 -3.46
CA VAL A 118 -11.05 -9.31 -4.15
C VAL A 118 -9.96 -10.04 -3.34
N PRO A 119 -8.93 -9.38 -2.75
CA PRO A 119 -7.94 -10.08 -1.92
C PRO A 119 -8.55 -10.81 -0.72
N ALA A 120 -9.61 -10.29 -0.10
CA ALA A 120 -10.26 -10.95 1.03
C ALA A 120 -11.00 -12.24 0.62
N ILE A 121 -11.50 -12.30 -0.62
CA ILE A 121 -12.17 -13.49 -1.16
C ILE A 121 -11.13 -14.53 -1.62
N VAL A 122 -10.01 -14.06 -2.17
CA VAL A 122 -8.97 -14.91 -2.79
C VAL A 122 -7.92 -15.39 -1.79
N ALA A 123 -7.84 -14.75 -0.61
CA ALA A 123 -6.98 -15.15 0.49
C ALA A 123 -7.20 -16.63 0.85
N PRO A 124 -6.12 -17.41 1.06
CA PRO A 124 -6.25 -18.76 1.57
C PRO A 124 -7.01 -18.73 2.89
N ARG A 125 -8.15 -19.42 2.98
CA ARG A 125 -8.76 -19.72 4.28
C ARG A 125 -7.74 -20.56 5.05
N GLU A 126 -7.23 -20.04 6.16
CA GLU A 126 -6.44 -20.82 7.10
C GLU A 126 -7.37 -21.87 7.71
N ALA A 127 -7.51 -22.99 7.03
CA ALA A 127 -8.26 -24.14 7.52
C ALA A 127 -7.49 -24.71 8.72
N GLY A 128 -7.94 -24.36 9.92
CA GLY A 128 -7.78 -25.22 11.10
C GLY A 128 -6.44 -25.18 11.83
N GLN A 129 -6.02 -24.02 12.34
CA GLN A 129 -5.02 -23.96 13.42
C GLN A 129 -5.58 -24.30 14.81
N SER A 130 -6.82 -24.82 14.90
CA SER A 130 -7.52 -25.08 16.17
C SER A 130 -7.71 -26.55 16.55
N ALA A 131 -7.10 -27.53 15.86
CA ALA A 131 -7.38 -28.95 16.16
C ALA A 131 -6.16 -29.90 16.18
N SER A 132 -4.95 -29.39 16.43
CA SER A 132 -3.77 -30.25 16.65
C SER A 132 -2.95 -29.78 17.86
N GLY A 133 -3.64 -29.40 18.94
CA GLY A 133 -3.03 -29.19 20.26
C GLY A 133 -3.50 -30.21 21.32
N ALA A 134 -4.50 -31.04 21.03
CA ALA A 134 -5.03 -32.03 21.97
C ALA A 134 -4.42 -33.42 21.70
N LYS A 135 -3.22 -33.65 22.21
CA LYS A 135 -2.77 -35.00 22.61
C LYS A 135 -2.45 -34.96 24.11
N PRO A 136 -3.38 -35.33 25.00
CA PRO A 136 -3.03 -35.87 26.30
C PRO A 136 -2.66 -37.35 26.07
N GLY A 137 -1.40 -37.58 25.72
CA GLY A 137 -0.87 -38.92 25.44
C GLY A 137 -0.07 -39.44 26.62
N ALA A 138 -0.79 -40.04 27.58
CA ALA A 138 -0.38 -41.14 28.45
C ALA A 138 0.98 -41.81 28.15
N GLN A 139 2.09 -41.18 28.54
CA GLN A 139 3.41 -41.85 28.65
C GLN A 139 4.14 -41.50 29.96
N ASP A 140 3.41 -40.98 30.95
CA ASP A 140 3.88 -40.84 32.34
C ASP A 140 3.90 -42.18 33.13
N LEU A 141 3.83 -43.35 32.50
CA LEU A 141 3.67 -44.62 33.25
C LEU A 141 4.67 -45.75 32.96
N GLU A 142 5.64 -45.62 32.04
CA GLU A 142 6.56 -46.74 31.70
C GLU A 142 8.04 -46.54 32.08
N HIS A 143 8.43 -45.45 32.74
CA HIS A 143 9.84 -45.25 33.18
C HIS A 143 10.02 -45.16 34.71
N ALA A 144 9.02 -45.61 35.47
CA ALA A 144 9.07 -45.71 36.94
C ALA A 144 9.11 -47.17 37.44
N ALA A 145 9.71 -48.10 36.69
CA ALA A 145 9.92 -49.48 37.11
C ALA A 145 11.40 -49.89 36.97
#